data_AF-A0A7L2RPU7-F1
#
_entry.id   AF-A0A7L2RPU7-F1
#
_cell.length_a   1.000
_cell.length_b   1.000
_cell.length_c   1.000
_cell.angle_alpha   90.00
_cell.angle_beta   90.00
_cell.angle_gamma   90.00
#
_symmetry.space_group_name_H-M   'P 1'
#
loop_
_entity.id
_entity.type
_entity.pdbx_description
1 polymer ?
#
loop_
_entity_poly.entity_id
_entity_poly.type
_entity_poly.pdbx_seq_one_letter_code
_entity_poly.pdbx_strand_id
1 'polypeptide(L)'
;MDEEPERTKRWEGGYERTWEILKEDESGSLKATIDDILFKAKRKRLYEHHGQVRLGMMRHLYVVIDGSRTMEDQDLKPNRLTCTLKLLEYFVEEYFDQNPISQIGLIVTKSKRAEKMTELSGNSKKHITALKKAVDMNCSGEPSLYNSLNLAMQTLKHMPGHTSREVLVVFSSLTTCDPANIYDLIKYAFFFYLKCLKAVKIRVSVIGLSAEVRVCTVLARETGGTYHVILDESHYKELLMHHVSPPPASSSSECSLIRMGFPQHTIASLSDQDAKPSFSMVQLENNSEPGLTLGGYFCPQCRAK
;
A
#
# COMPACT_ATOMS: atom_id res chain seq x y z
N MET A 1 -22.88 -26.87 -63.63
CA MET A 1 -22.87 -27.67 -62.39
C MET A 1 -21.93 -26.90 -61.50
N ASP A 2 -22.48 -25.91 -60.81
CA ASP A 2 -21.70 -24.93 -60.06
C ASP A 2 -21.43 -25.53 -58.68
N GLU A 3 -20.15 -25.76 -58.38
CA GLU A 3 -19.70 -26.16 -57.05
C GLU A 3 -19.93 -24.99 -56.08
N GLU A 4 -20.93 -25.10 -55.20
CA GLU A 4 -21.06 -24.20 -54.06
C GLU A 4 -19.81 -24.33 -53.17
N PRO A 5 -19.15 -23.22 -52.80
CA PRO A 5 -18.03 -23.28 -51.87
C PRO A 5 -18.54 -23.80 -50.52
N GLU A 6 -17.88 -24.83 -49.99
CA GLU A 6 -18.15 -25.37 -48.65
C GLU A 6 -18.24 -24.20 -47.65
N ARG A 7 -19.43 -24.03 -47.05
CA ARG A 7 -19.63 -23.09 -45.96
C ARG A 7 -18.75 -23.53 -44.78
N THR A 8 -17.58 -22.91 -44.67
CA THR A 8 -16.75 -22.93 -43.46
C THR A 8 -17.63 -22.61 -42.26
N LYS A 9 -17.42 -23.36 -41.17
CA LYS A 9 -18.31 -23.30 -40.01
C LYS A 9 -18.24 -21.89 -39.43
N ARG A 10 -19.36 -21.37 -38.90
CA ARG A 10 -19.47 -19.98 -38.40
C ARG A 10 -18.39 -19.52 -37.41
N TRP A 11 -17.68 -20.44 -36.74
CA TRP A 11 -16.57 -20.13 -35.84
C TRP A 11 -15.21 -20.00 -36.56
N GLU A 12 -15.08 -20.47 -37.81
CA GLU A 12 -13.91 -20.28 -38.68
C GLU A 12 -13.91 -18.88 -39.33
N GLY A 13 -15.09 -18.34 -39.67
CA GLY A 13 -15.19 -17.00 -40.31
C GLY A 13 -15.21 -15.80 -39.36
N GLY A 14 -15.43 -16.01 -38.06
CA GLY A 14 -15.59 -14.93 -37.07
C GLY A 14 -14.30 -14.50 -36.36
N TYR A 15 -13.24 -15.31 -36.45
CA TYR A 15 -11.97 -15.04 -35.75
C TYR A 15 -11.03 -14.11 -36.54
N GLU A 16 -11.26 -13.91 -37.84
CA GLU A 16 -10.23 -13.32 -38.69
C GLU A 16 -10.09 -11.78 -38.66
N ARG A 17 -11.00 -10.99 -38.07
CA ARG A 17 -11.02 -9.54 -38.40
C ARG A 17 -11.29 -8.56 -37.25
N THR A 18 -10.93 -8.90 -36.02
CA THR A 18 -10.82 -7.85 -34.97
C THR A 18 -9.65 -6.90 -35.23
N TRP A 19 -8.65 -7.34 -35.99
CA TRP A 19 -7.47 -6.54 -36.38
C TRP A 19 -7.70 -5.60 -37.58
N GLU A 20 -8.75 -5.78 -38.38
CA GLU A 20 -9.08 -4.88 -39.51
C GLU A 20 -9.54 -3.48 -39.06
N ILE A 21 -10.02 -3.35 -37.82
CA ILE A 21 -10.47 -2.08 -37.24
C ILE A 21 -9.28 -1.25 -36.73
N LEU A 22 -8.15 -1.90 -36.48
CA LEU A 22 -6.90 -1.27 -36.07
C LEU A 22 -6.23 -0.66 -37.30
N LYS A 23 -6.41 0.65 -37.47
CA LYS A 23 -5.88 1.42 -38.59
C LYS A 23 -4.39 1.69 -38.37
N GLU A 24 -3.54 1.16 -39.25
CA GLU A 24 -2.09 1.39 -39.24
C GLU A 24 -1.77 2.86 -39.54
N ASP A 25 -0.74 3.38 -38.89
CA ASP A 25 -0.16 4.69 -39.22
C ASP A 25 0.64 4.63 -40.54
N GLU A 26 1.11 5.78 -41.02
CA GLU A 26 1.86 5.92 -42.28
C GLU A 26 3.18 5.12 -42.31
N SER A 27 3.60 4.58 -41.15
CA SER A 27 4.79 3.72 -40.97
C SER A 27 4.45 2.23 -40.79
N GLY A 28 3.16 1.85 -40.85
CA GLY A 28 2.70 0.48 -40.65
C GLY A 28 2.66 0.02 -39.18
N SER A 29 2.65 0.95 -38.23
CA SER A 29 2.67 0.65 -36.79
C SER A 29 1.34 0.97 -36.12
N LEU A 30 0.90 0.09 -35.21
CA LEU A 30 -0.35 0.24 -34.45
C LEU A 30 -0.15 0.86 -33.06
N LYS A 31 1.09 1.18 -32.68
CA LYS A 31 1.46 1.56 -31.31
C LYS A 31 1.06 2.98 -30.95
N ALA A 32 1.20 3.93 -31.88
CA ALA A 32 0.99 5.35 -31.60
C ALA A 32 -0.46 5.69 -31.19
N THR A 33 -1.45 5.11 -31.87
CA THR A 33 -2.87 5.37 -31.60
C THR A 33 -3.32 4.82 -30.24
N ILE A 34 -2.79 3.67 -29.82
CA ILE A 34 -3.09 3.05 -28.52
C ILE A 34 -2.44 3.86 -27.40
N ASP A 35 -1.18 4.26 -27.59
CA ASP A 35 -0.43 5.07 -26.62
C ASP A 35 -1.11 6.43 -26.39
N ASP A 36 -1.65 7.08 -27.42
CA ASP A 36 -2.39 8.34 -27.29
C ASP A 36 -3.70 8.21 -26.51
N ILE A 37 -4.46 7.12 -26.72
CA ILE A 37 -5.69 6.85 -25.97
C ILE A 37 -5.37 6.61 -24.49
N LEU A 38 -4.31 5.82 -24.24
CA LEU A 38 -3.85 5.49 -22.90
C LEU A 38 -3.30 6.72 -22.17
N PHE A 39 -2.54 7.57 -22.88
CA PHE A 39 -2.02 8.84 -22.38
C PHE A 39 -3.13 9.85 -22.08
N LYS A 40 -4.16 9.93 -22.93
CA LYS A 40 -5.33 10.79 -22.72
C LYS A 40 -6.15 10.34 -21.50
N ALA A 41 -6.35 9.03 -21.32
CA ALA A 41 -7.00 8.47 -20.14
C ALA A 41 -6.18 8.73 -18.87
N LYS A 42 -4.86 8.57 -18.93
CA LYS A 42 -3.91 8.86 -17.83
C LYS A 42 -3.94 10.33 -17.43
N ARG A 43 -3.89 11.24 -18.40
CA ARG A 43 -4.04 12.69 -18.17
C ARG A 43 -5.36 13.01 -17.48
N LYS A 44 -6.48 12.49 -17.98
CA LYS A 44 -7.81 12.79 -17.42
C LYS A 44 -7.90 12.42 -15.94
N ARG A 45 -7.37 11.27 -15.54
CA ARG A 45 -7.32 10.81 -14.14
C ARG A 45 -6.41 11.67 -13.26
N LEU A 46 -5.30 12.17 -13.79
CA LEU A 46 -4.39 13.09 -13.07
C LEU A 46 -5.04 14.45 -12.78
N TYR A 47 -5.86 14.95 -13.71
CA TYR A 47 -6.56 16.24 -13.59
C TYR A 47 -7.76 16.20 -12.63
N GLU A 48 -8.40 15.05 -12.42
CA GLU A 48 -9.54 14.93 -11.51
C GLU A 48 -9.18 15.13 -10.02
N HIS A 49 -7.89 15.10 -9.66
CA HIS A 49 -7.43 15.02 -8.27
C HIS A 49 -6.99 16.33 -7.58
N HIS A 50 -7.01 17.47 -8.25
CA HIS A 50 -6.55 18.75 -7.67
C HIS A 50 -7.70 19.60 -7.14
N GLY A 51 -8.49 19.05 -6.22
CA GLY A 51 -9.38 19.84 -5.38
C GLY A 51 -8.61 20.51 -4.25
N GLN A 52 -8.88 21.79 -3.96
CA GLN A 52 -8.29 22.48 -2.82
C GLN A 52 -8.99 22.02 -1.53
N VAL A 53 -8.51 20.90 -0.98
CA VAL A 53 -9.11 20.21 0.17
C VAL A 53 -8.09 19.99 1.28
N ARG A 54 -8.55 19.84 2.52
CA ARG A 54 -7.67 19.52 3.66
C ARG A 54 -7.06 18.13 3.44
N LEU A 55 -5.76 18.00 3.63
CA LEU A 55 -5.02 16.74 3.48
C LEU A 55 -4.57 16.21 4.85
N GLY A 56 -4.54 14.89 4.99
CA GLY A 56 -3.94 14.24 6.16
C GLY A 56 -2.42 14.13 6.00
N MET A 57 -1.65 15.10 6.49
CA MET A 57 -0.20 15.12 6.28
C MET A 57 0.55 14.04 7.07
N MET A 58 0.16 13.78 8.32
CA MET A 58 0.77 12.74 9.15
C MET A 58 0.00 11.45 9.01
N ARG A 59 0.60 10.45 8.37
CA ARG A 59 -0.08 9.21 8.01
C ARG A 59 0.57 8.02 8.69
N HIS A 60 -0.24 7.17 9.28
CA HIS A 60 0.15 5.84 9.75
C HIS A 60 -0.51 4.81 8.85
N LEU A 61 0.28 4.25 7.95
CA LEU A 61 -0.18 3.29 6.96
C LEU A 61 0.24 1.88 7.37
N TYR A 62 -0.72 0.97 7.47
CA TYR A 62 -0.44 -0.46 7.49
C TYR A 62 -0.67 -1.05 6.10
N VAL A 63 0.35 -1.70 5.54
CA VAL A 63 0.22 -2.50 4.32
C VAL A 63 0.01 -3.94 4.72
N VAL A 64 -1.13 -4.51 4.35
CA VAL A 64 -1.47 -5.92 4.55
C VAL A 64 -1.25 -6.64 3.22
N ILE A 65 -0.33 -7.60 3.21
CA ILE A 65 -0.01 -8.41 2.05
C ILE A 65 -0.65 -9.78 2.24
N ASP A 66 -1.42 -10.21 1.26
CA ASP A 66 -1.94 -11.57 1.19
C ASP A 66 -0.81 -12.54 0.81
N GLY A 67 -0.58 -13.58 1.62
CA GLY A 67 0.41 -14.64 1.43
C GLY A 67 -0.25 -16.01 1.24
N SER A 68 -1.42 -16.03 0.60
CA SER A 68 -2.17 -17.24 0.27
C SER A 68 -1.70 -17.90 -1.03
N ARG A 69 -2.19 -19.12 -1.28
CA ARG A 69 -1.83 -19.92 -2.46
C ARG A 69 -1.99 -19.19 -3.81
N THR A 70 -2.92 -18.25 -3.89
CA THR A 70 -3.21 -17.48 -5.12
C THR A 70 -2.07 -16.53 -5.49
N MET A 71 -1.11 -16.30 -4.59
CA MET A 71 0.08 -15.52 -4.90
C MET A 71 1.13 -16.27 -5.73
N GLU A 72 1.01 -17.59 -5.83
CA GLU A 72 1.88 -18.44 -6.67
C GLU A 72 1.46 -18.43 -8.15
N ASP A 73 0.25 -17.95 -8.45
CA ASP A 73 -0.24 -17.82 -9.83
C ASP A 73 0.66 -16.88 -10.66
N GLN A 74 0.77 -17.20 -11.95
CA GLN A 74 1.64 -16.51 -12.92
C GLN A 74 0.91 -15.44 -13.75
N ASP A 75 -0.22 -14.91 -13.26
CA ASP A 75 -0.93 -13.80 -13.91
C ASP A 75 -0.03 -12.57 -14.08
N LEU A 76 0.84 -12.32 -13.09
CA LEU A 76 1.90 -11.30 -13.14
C LEU A 76 3.24 -12.03 -13.14
N LYS A 77 4.22 -11.52 -13.91
CA LYS A 77 5.51 -12.19 -14.08
C LYS A 77 6.49 -11.85 -12.94
N PRO A 78 7.24 -12.82 -12.40
CA PRO A 78 7.13 -14.27 -12.60
C PRO A 78 5.96 -14.92 -11.82
N ASN A 79 5.59 -14.36 -10.67
CA ASN A 79 4.40 -14.71 -9.89
C ASN A 79 3.79 -13.43 -9.29
N ARG A 80 2.55 -13.51 -8.80
CA ARG A 80 1.87 -12.36 -8.18
C ARG A 80 2.62 -11.86 -6.93
N LEU A 81 3.24 -12.74 -6.15
CA LEU A 81 4.02 -12.34 -4.96
C LEU A 81 5.22 -11.44 -5.31
N THR A 82 6.11 -11.91 -6.18
CA THR A 82 7.34 -11.20 -6.55
C THR A 82 7.00 -9.88 -7.24
N CYS A 83 5.97 -9.85 -8.10
CA CYS A 83 5.49 -8.60 -8.67
C CYS A 83 5.01 -7.62 -7.59
N THR A 84 4.21 -8.11 -6.64
CA THR A 84 3.69 -7.30 -5.53
C THR A 84 4.81 -6.77 -4.64
N LEU A 85 5.74 -7.63 -4.21
CA LEU A 85 6.85 -7.23 -3.33
C LEU A 85 7.77 -6.22 -4.01
N LYS A 86 8.07 -6.38 -5.30
CA LYS A 86 8.90 -5.44 -6.06
C LYS A 86 8.21 -4.07 -6.22
N LEU A 87 6.92 -4.06 -6.52
CA LEU A 87 6.15 -2.81 -6.60
C LEU A 87 5.97 -2.16 -5.22
N LEU A 88 5.89 -2.95 -4.16
CA LEU A 88 5.86 -2.45 -2.78
C LEU A 88 7.22 -1.87 -2.33
N GLU A 89 8.35 -2.43 -2.77
CA GLU A 89 9.68 -1.84 -2.52
C GLU A 89 9.73 -0.42 -3.10
N TYR A 90 9.31 -0.28 -4.37
CA TYR A 90 9.21 1.01 -5.04
C TYR A 90 8.20 1.96 -4.37
N PHE A 91 7.03 1.44 -3.98
CA PHE A 91 6.02 2.21 -3.26
C PHE A 91 6.56 2.73 -1.93
N VAL A 92 7.32 1.93 -1.17
CA VAL A 92 7.91 2.36 0.11
C VAL A 92 8.90 3.49 -0.11
N GLU A 93 9.77 3.40 -1.12
CA GLU A 93 10.72 4.46 -1.45
C GLU A 93 10.02 5.77 -1.80
N GLU A 94 9.07 5.74 -2.74
CA GLU A 94 8.34 6.94 -3.15
C GLU A 94 7.38 7.47 -2.08
N TYR A 95 6.83 6.58 -1.25
CA TYR A 95 5.99 7.00 -0.12
C TYR A 95 6.77 7.84 0.88
N PHE A 96 7.99 7.41 1.24
CA PHE A 96 8.83 8.17 2.17
C PHE A 96 9.45 9.42 1.53
N ASP A 97 9.70 9.41 0.21
CA ASP A 97 10.15 10.60 -0.52
C ASP A 97 9.08 11.71 -0.50
N GLN A 98 7.82 11.36 -0.76
CA GLN A 98 6.72 12.33 -0.76
C GLN A 98 6.15 12.62 0.65
N ASN A 99 6.27 11.68 1.58
CA ASN A 99 5.70 11.76 2.93
C ASN A 99 6.74 11.43 4.03
N PRO A 100 7.74 12.30 4.28
CA PRO A 100 8.85 11.99 5.19
C PRO A 100 8.46 11.87 6.68
N ILE A 101 7.32 12.44 7.07
CA ILE A 101 6.80 12.40 8.45
C ILE A 101 5.87 11.23 8.72
N SER A 102 5.52 10.47 7.68
CA SER A 102 4.60 9.34 7.77
C SER A 102 5.33 8.08 8.23
N GLN A 103 4.56 7.08 8.66
CA GLN A 103 5.10 5.79 9.09
C GLN A 103 4.38 4.67 8.34
N ILE A 104 5.12 3.61 8.03
CA ILE A 104 4.60 2.39 7.42
C ILE A 104 4.78 1.22 8.39
N GLY A 105 3.82 0.32 8.43
CA GLY A 105 3.93 -1.01 9.04
C GLY A 105 3.54 -2.08 8.03
N LEU A 106 4.23 -3.22 8.05
CA LEU A 106 3.98 -4.33 7.12
C LEU A 106 3.37 -5.52 7.88
N ILE A 107 2.25 -6.03 7.39
CA ILE A 107 1.58 -7.23 7.90
C ILE A 107 1.44 -8.21 6.75
N VAL A 108 1.77 -9.47 6.99
CA VAL A 108 1.49 -10.56 6.06
C VAL A 108 0.37 -11.42 6.62
N THR A 109 -0.50 -11.85 5.72
CA THR A 109 -1.58 -12.78 6.04
C THR A 109 -1.28 -14.13 5.42
N LYS A 110 -1.00 -15.15 6.23
CA LYS A 110 -0.62 -16.49 5.78
C LYS A 110 -1.25 -17.55 6.69
N SER A 111 -1.65 -18.69 6.13
CA SER A 111 -2.21 -19.81 6.90
C SER A 111 -3.32 -19.41 7.89
N LYS A 112 -4.25 -18.53 7.46
CA LYS A 112 -5.38 -17.99 8.25
C LYS A 112 -4.97 -17.16 9.48
N ARG A 113 -3.71 -16.72 9.53
CA ARG A 113 -3.16 -15.88 10.59
C ARG A 113 -2.56 -14.60 9.99
N ALA A 114 -2.42 -13.59 10.84
CA ALA A 114 -1.77 -12.34 10.51
C ALA A 114 -0.47 -12.22 11.31
N GLU A 115 0.62 -11.95 10.60
CA GLU A 115 1.95 -11.79 11.17
C GLU A 115 2.46 -10.39 10.85
N LYS A 116 2.89 -9.65 11.88
CA LYS A 116 3.51 -8.34 11.69
C LYS A 116 4.96 -8.55 11.24
N MET A 117 5.25 -8.28 9.97
CA MET A 117 6.60 -8.36 9.42
C MET A 117 7.48 -7.21 9.92
N THR A 118 6.92 -6.01 9.97
CA THR A 118 7.63 -4.82 10.41
C THR A 118 6.71 -3.93 11.21
N GLU A 119 7.23 -3.42 12.32
CA GLU A 119 6.53 -2.45 13.15
C GLU A 119 6.36 -1.11 12.45
N LEU A 120 5.38 -0.34 12.92
CA LEU A 120 5.08 0.98 12.39
C LEU A 120 6.28 1.90 12.63
N SER A 121 7.02 2.20 11.56
CA SER A 121 8.28 2.94 11.64
C SER A 121 8.51 3.78 10.39
N GLY A 122 9.32 4.83 10.52
CA GLY A 122 9.69 5.75 9.44
C GLY A 122 10.97 5.37 8.67
N ASN A 123 11.55 4.19 8.93
CA ASN A 123 12.81 3.78 8.31
C ASN A 123 12.56 2.92 7.06
N SER A 124 12.73 3.51 5.87
CA SER A 124 12.56 2.83 4.58
C SER A 124 13.41 1.57 4.44
N LYS A 125 14.67 1.60 4.88
CA LYS A 125 15.61 0.46 4.75
C LYS A 125 15.13 -0.77 5.51
N LYS A 126 14.50 -0.59 6.68
CA LYS A 126 13.96 -1.70 7.49
C LYS A 126 12.83 -2.41 6.75
N HIS A 127 11.92 -1.64 6.16
CA HIS A 127 10.82 -2.16 5.36
C HIS A 127 11.29 -2.83 4.08
N ILE A 128 12.22 -2.22 3.34
CA ILE A 128 12.78 -2.79 2.11
C ILE A 128 13.50 -4.12 2.41
N THR A 129 14.27 -4.18 3.50
CA THR A 129 14.95 -5.43 3.91
C THR A 129 13.94 -6.51 4.27
N ALA A 130 12.85 -6.16 4.96
CA ALA A 130 11.77 -7.09 5.24
C ALA A 130 11.07 -7.59 3.97
N LEU A 131 10.80 -6.71 3.00
CA LEU A 131 10.22 -7.09 1.70
C LEU A 131 11.14 -8.01 0.90
N LYS A 132 12.46 -7.75 0.89
CA LYS A 132 13.44 -8.63 0.26
C LYS A 132 13.47 -10.02 0.91
N LYS A 133 13.39 -10.08 2.23
CA LYS A 133 13.26 -11.34 2.98
C LYS A 133 11.93 -12.05 2.69
N ALA A 134 10.88 -11.32 2.36
CA ALA A 134 9.56 -11.88 2.03
C ALA A 134 9.51 -12.56 0.66
N VAL A 135 10.51 -12.35 -0.21
CA VAL A 135 10.54 -13.00 -1.54
C VAL A 135 10.63 -14.52 -1.41
N ASP A 136 11.37 -15.02 -0.43
CA ASP A 136 11.54 -16.45 -0.15
C ASP A 136 10.39 -17.03 0.70
N MET A 137 9.29 -16.29 0.87
CA MET A 137 8.17 -16.72 1.67
C MET A 137 7.29 -17.72 0.90
N ASN A 138 7.17 -18.94 1.43
CA ASN A 138 6.21 -19.91 0.91
C ASN A 138 4.77 -19.40 1.10
N CYS A 139 4.02 -19.18 0.03
CA CYS A 139 2.65 -18.67 0.09
C CYS A 139 1.65 -19.81 0.24
N SER A 140 1.53 -20.33 1.46
CA SER A 140 0.67 -21.47 1.77
C SER A 140 -0.57 -21.07 2.56
N GLY A 141 -1.70 -21.71 2.25
CA GLY A 141 -2.95 -21.56 2.98
C GLY A 141 -3.82 -20.44 2.45
N GLU A 142 -4.72 -19.96 3.31
CA GLU A 142 -5.78 -19.00 2.99
C GLU A 142 -5.57 -17.70 3.78
N PRO A 143 -6.03 -16.56 3.27
CA PRO A 143 -5.90 -15.31 4.01
C PRO A 143 -7.00 -15.19 5.08
N SER A 144 -6.66 -14.46 6.15
CA SER A 144 -7.57 -13.99 7.19
C SER A 144 -7.51 -12.47 7.31
N LEU A 145 -8.51 -11.79 6.75
CA LEU A 145 -8.63 -10.34 6.83
C LEU A 145 -8.94 -9.85 8.26
N TYR A 146 -9.74 -10.60 9.02
CA TYR A 146 -10.11 -10.27 10.40
C TYR A 146 -8.89 -10.13 11.30
N ASN A 147 -7.97 -11.10 11.25
CA ASN A 147 -6.77 -11.09 12.08
C ASN A 147 -5.85 -9.92 11.72
N SER A 148 -5.68 -9.63 10.43
CA SER A 148 -4.83 -8.54 9.94
C SER A 148 -5.39 -7.17 10.34
N LEU A 149 -6.70 -6.97 10.20
CA LEU A 149 -7.37 -5.75 10.62
C LEU A 149 -7.36 -5.58 12.14
N ASN A 150 -7.55 -6.66 12.91
CA ASN A 150 -7.49 -6.61 14.36
C ASN A 150 -6.08 -6.21 14.85
N LEU A 151 -5.03 -6.78 14.25
CA LEU A 151 -3.64 -6.44 14.58
C LEU A 151 -3.29 -4.97 14.24
N ALA A 152 -3.75 -4.50 13.08
CA ALA A 152 -3.62 -3.10 12.70
C ALA A 152 -4.39 -2.19 13.66
N MET A 153 -5.64 -2.53 14.00
CA MET A 153 -6.50 -1.76 14.89
C MET A 153 -5.92 -1.65 16.30
N GLN A 154 -5.37 -2.72 16.86
CA GLN A 154 -4.71 -2.71 18.17
C GLN A 154 -3.57 -1.70 18.22
N THR A 155 -2.80 -1.59 17.14
CA THR A 155 -1.69 -0.62 17.09
C THR A 155 -2.21 0.80 16.82
N LEU A 156 -3.11 0.97 15.85
CA LEU A 156 -3.64 2.26 15.42
C LEU A 156 -4.54 2.94 16.47
N LYS A 157 -5.13 2.18 17.40
CA LYS A 157 -5.97 2.70 18.49
C LYS A 157 -5.19 3.65 19.42
N HIS A 158 -3.89 3.43 19.59
CA HIS A 158 -3.03 4.25 20.44
C HIS A 158 -2.46 5.46 19.71
N MET A 159 -2.63 5.55 18.39
CA MET A 159 -2.19 6.70 17.62
C MET A 159 -3.14 7.89 17.84
N PRO A 160 -2.60 9.11 17.94
CA PRO A 160 -3.39 10.29 18.27
C PRO A 160 -4.42 10.63 17.17
N GLY A 161 -5.50 11.31 17.54
CA GLY A 161 -6.64 11.57 16.64
C GLY A 161 -6.37 12.50 15.46
N HIS A 162 -5.25 13.25 15.50
CA HIS A 162 -4.84 14.17 14.45
C HIS A 162 -4.07 13.51 13.30
N THR A 163 -3.62 12.27 13.47
CA THR A 163 -2.97 11.52 12.40
C THR A 163 -4.00 10.73 11.60
N SER A 164 -3.76 10.59 10.30
CA SER A 164 -4.56 9.68 9.49
C SER A 164 -4.12 8.25 9.81
N ARG A 165 -5.11 7.41 10.08
CA ARG A 165 -4.92 5.98 10.33
C ARG A 165 -5.42 5.25 9.10
N GLU A 166 -4.52 4.64 8.36
CA GLU A 166 -4.79 4.07 7.06
C GLU A 166 -4.35 2.61 7.02
N VAL A 167 -5.12 1.77 6.34
CA VAL A 167 -4.76 0.39 6.04
C VAL A 167 -4.94 0.18 4.55
N LEU A 168 -3.88 -0.26 3.87
CA LEU A 168 -3.88 -0.67 2.47
C LEU A 168 -3.74 -2.19 2.42
N VAL A 169 -4.76 -2.87 1.89
CA VAL A 169 -4.76 -4.34 1.77
C VAL A 169 -4.51 -4.71 0.32
N VAL A 170 -3.45 -5.48 0.05
CA VAL A 170 -3.24 -6.14 -1.24
C VAL A 170 -3.81 -7.55 -1.11
N PHE A 171 -4.97 -7.78 -1.72
CA PHE A 171 -5.74 -9.01 -1.58
C PHE A 171 -5.73 -9.80 -2.88
N SER A 172 -5.34 -11.07 -2.84
CA SER A 172 -5.26 -11.94 -4.02
C SER A 172 -6.33 -13.02 -4.06
N SER A 173 -6.69 -13.56 -2.90
CA SER A 173 -7.66 -14.64 -2.82
C SER A 173 -9.06 -14.16 -3.18
N LEU A 174 -9.91 -15.08 -3.63
CA LEU A 174 -11.34 -14.83 -3.80
C LEU A 174 -12.11 -15.03 -2.50
N THR A 175 -11.54 -15.76 -1.56
CA THR A 175 -12.13 -16.11 -0.27
C THR A 175 -11.29 -15.55 0.87
N THR A 176 -11.97 -15.14 1.94
CA THR A 176 -11.36 -14.80 3.23
C THR A 176 -11.83 -15.81 4.26
N CYS A 177 -10.89 -16.42 4.98
CA CYS A 177 -11.16 -17.49 5.93
C CYS A 177 -10.90 -16.99 7.34
N ASP A 178 -11.93 -16.35 7.90
CA ASP A 178 -11.85 -15.65 9.18
C ASP A 178 -12.57 -16.41 10.31
N PRO A 179 -12.05 -16.37 11.55
CA PRO A 179 -12.65 -17.06 12.69
C PRO A 179 -13.90 -16.37 13.23
N ALA A 180 -14.11 -15.10 12.90
CA ALA A 180 -15.21 -14.27 13.41
C ALA A 180 -15.82 -13.43 12.28
N ASN A 181 -17.00 -12.87 12.55
CA ASN A 181 -17.74 -12.09 11.57
C ASN A 181 -17.07 -10.73 11.29
N ILE A 182 -16.60 -10.56 10.05
CA ILE A 182 -15.95 -9.32 9.59
C ILE A 182 -16.95 -8.15 9.55
N TYR A 183 -18.23 -8.42 9.27
CA TYR A 183 -19.25 -7.35 9.29
C TYR A 183 -19.43 -6.76 10.67
N ASP A 184 -19.23 -7.57 11.71
CA ASP A 184 -19.25 -7.06 13.08
C ASP A 184 -17.98 -6.26 13.35
N LEU A 185 -16.80 -6.65 12.84
CA LEU A 185 -15.61 -5.80 12.93
C LEU A 185 -15.82 -4.46 12.19
N ILE A 186 -16.46 -4.46 11.02
CA ILE A 186 -16.84 -3.25 10.28
C ILE A 186 -17.82 -2.42 11.13
N LYS A 187 -18.84 -3.04 11.75
CA LYS A 187 -19.78 -2.35 12.62
C LYS A 187 -19.17 -1.90 13.95
N TYR A 188 -18.25 -2.64 14.55
CA TYR A 188 -17.61 -2.29 15.82
C TYR A 188 -16.54 -1.24 15.64
N ALA A 189 -15.81 -1.28 14.52
CA ALA A 189 -14.87 -0.23 14.14
C ALA A 189 -15.58 1.08 13.72
N PHE A 190 -16.84 1.03 13.22
CA PHE A 190 -17.47 2.22 12.63
C PHE A 190 -18.88 2.62 13.14
N PHE A 191 -19.75 1.69 13.60
CA PHE A 191 -21.19 1.95 13.82
C PHE A 191 -21.74 1.71 15.25
N PHE A 192 -21.35 0.65 15.97
CA PHE A 192 -22.02 0.25 17.23
C PHE A 192 -21.48 0.93 18.49
N TYR A 193 -20.34 1.62 18.42
CA TYR A 193 -19.75 2.37 19.53
C TYR A 193 -20.13 3.87 19.53
N LEU A 194 -21.30 4.20 18.97
CA LEU A 194 -21.81 5.57 18.87
C LEU A 194 -22.08 6.24 20.25
N LYS A 195 -22.02 5.51 21.36
CA LYS A 195 -22.14 6.06 22.73
C LYS A 195 -20.84 6.13 23.55
N CYS A 196 -19.77 5.40 23.18
CA CYS A 196 -18.55 5.39 24.00
C CYS A 196 -17.23 5.64 23.24
N LEU A 197 -17.15 5.55 21.90
CA LEU A 197 -15.89 5.67 21.16
C LEU A 197 -16.14 6.19 19.74
N LYS A 198 -16.28 7.51 19.65
CA LYS A 198 -16.10 8.32 18.43
C LYS A 198 -14.64 8.31 17.91
N ALA A 199 -13.82 7.33 18.33
CA ALA A 199 -12.39 7.50 18.64
C ALA A 199 -11.38 6.85 17.66
N VAL A 200 -11.75 5.83 16.88
CA VAL A 200 -10.80 5.11 16.01
C VAL A 200 -11.27 5.13 14.55
N LYS A 201 -11.17 6.30 13.93
CA LYS A 201 -11.38 6.47 12.48
C LYS A 201 -10.17 5.91 11.74
N ILE A 202 -10.28 4.68 11.28
CA ILE A 202 -9.32 4.04 10.39
C ILE A 202 -9.91 4.05 8.99
N ARG A 203 -9.13 4.35 7.96
CA ARG A 203 -9.54 4.24 6.56
C ARG A 203 -8.94 2.96 5.99
N VAL A 204 -9.76 2.09 5.39
CA VAL A 204 -9.28 0.83 4.80
C VAL A 204 -9.48 0.87 3.29
N SER A 205 -8.38 0.83 2.55
CA SER A 205 -8.40 0.72 1.09
C SER A 205 -7.89 -0.65 0.70
N VAL A 206 -8.46 -1.25 -0.35
CA VAL A 206 -8.08 -2.59 -0.78
C VAL A 206 -7.83 -2.60 -2.29
N ILE A 207 -6.72 -3.20 -2.68
CA ILE A 207 -6.38 -3.48 -4.07
C ILE A 207 -6.56 -4.99 -4.26
N GLY A 208 -7.53 -5.39 -5.07
CA GLY A 208 -7.78 -6.77 -5.46
C GLY A 208 -6.93 -7.18 -6.67
N LEU A 209 -6.30 -8.34 -6.60
CA LEU A 209 -5.66 -8.95 -7.77
C LEU A 209 -6.72 -9.72 -8.57
N SER A 210 -6.85 -9.37 -9.85
CA SER A 210 -7.67 -10.02 -10.89
C SER A 210 -9.21 -10.02 -10.67
N ALA A 211 -9.71 -10.00 -9.43
CA ALA A 211 -11.12 -10.13 -9.14
C ALA A 211 -11.61 -9.23 -8.00
N GLU A 212 -12.91 -8.91 -8.05
CA GLU A 212 -13.61 -8.15 -7.02
C GLU A 212 -14.21 -9.08 -5.96
N VAL A 213 -13.97 -8.77 -4.68
CA VAL A 213 -14.58 -9.47 -3.55
C VAL A 213 -15.60 -8.56 -2.86
N ARG A 214 -16.85 -9.03 -2.78
CA ARG A 214 -17.97 -8.23 -2.25
C ARG A 214 -17.72 -7.72 -0.83
N VAL A 215 -17.16 -8.55 0.04
CA VAL A 215 -16.86 -8.18 1.44
C VAL A 215 -15.84 -7.03 1.49
N CYS A 216 -14.78 -7.10 0.68
CA CYS A 216 -13.77 -6.04 0.60
C CYS A 216 -14.33 -4.74 0.01
N THR A 217 -15.27 -4.85 -0.93
CA THR A 217 -15.96 -3.70 -1.52
C THR A 217 -16.83 -2.97 -0.49
N VAL A 218 -17.59 -3.72 0.30
CA VAL A 218 -18.39 -3.17 1.39
C VAL A 218 -17.47 -2.56 2.46
N LEU A 219 -16.38 -3.23 2.83
CA LEU A 219 -15.39 -2.72 3.76
C LEU A 219 -14.79 -1.38 3.31
N ALA A 220 -14.31 -1.28 2.07
CA ALA A 220 -13.74 -0.04 1.55
C ALA A 220 -14.77 1.10 1.54
N ARG A 221 -16.00 0.81 1.09
CA ARG A 221 -17.10 1.80 1.05
C ARG A 221 -17.50 2.30 2.43
N GLU A 222 -17.66 1.40 3.40
CA GLU A 222 -18.06 1.76 4.78
C GLU A 222 -16.96 2.52 5.52
N THR A 223 -15.67 2.20 5.25
CA THR A 223 -14.53 2.89 5.89
C THR A 223 -14.12 4.20 5.20
N GLY A 224 -14.74 4.54 4.06
CA GLY A 224 -14.36 5.70 3.25
C GLY A 224 -13.00 5.54 2.55
N GLY A 225 -12.55 4.29 2.36
CA GLY A 225 -11.42 3.95 1.51
C GLY A 225 -11.84 3.71 0.06
N THR A 226 -10.89 3.24 -0.74
CA THR A 226 -11.11 2.93 -2.16
C THR A 226 -10.87 1.44 -2.42
N TYR A 227 -11.66 0.87 -3.33
CA TYR A 227 -11.50 -0.50 -3.82
C TYR A 227 -11.17 -0.45 -5.31
N HIS A 228 -10.04 -1.05 -5.69
CA HIS A 228 -9.64 -1.15 -7.09
C HIS A 228 -9.19 -2.57 -7.41
N VAL A 229 -9.46 -2.99 -8.65
CA VAL A 229 -9.01 -4.28 -9.18
C VAL A 229 -7.89 -4.04 -10.17
N ILE A 230 -6.82 -4.81 -10.05
CA ILE A 230 -5.66 -4.76 -10.95
C ILE A 230 -6.05 -5.34 -12.31
N LEU A 231 -5.53 -4.71 -13.37
CA LEU A 231 -5.67 -5.19 -14.75
C LEU A 231 -4.31 -5.70 -15.22
N ASP A 232 -3.34 -4.78 -15.28
CA ASP A 232 -1.96 -5.04 -15.68
C ASP A 232 -0.96 -4.54 -14.62
N GLU A 233 0.32 -4.90 -14.76
CA GLU A 233 1.41 -4.41 -13.91
C GLU A 233 1.49 -2.87 -13.91
N SER A 234 1.30 -2.23 -15.07
CA SER A 234 1.28 -0.77 -15.19
C SER A 234 0.13 -0.14 -14.40
N HIS A 235 -1.07 -0.71 -14.51
CA HIS A 235 -2.24 -0.28 -13.75
C HIS A 235 -2.02 -0.48 -12.24
N TYR A 236 -1.41 -1.60 -11.85
CA TYR A 236 -1.09 -1.86 -10.45
C TYR A 236 -0.13 -0.80 -9.88
N LYS A 237 0.93 -0.47 -10.63
CA LYS A 237 1.85 0.61 -10.25
C LYS A 237 1.08 1.92 -10.07
N GLU A 238 0.20 2.28 -11.01
CA GLU A 238 -0.61 3.50 -10.91
C GLU A 238 -1.53 3.52 -9.67
N LEU A 239 -2.15 2.39 -9.32
CA LEU A 239 -2.97 2.27 -8.11
C LEU A 239 -2.16 2.46 -6.84
N LEU A 240 -0.95 1.90 -6.76
CA LEU A 240 -0.05 2.13 -5.63
C LEU A 240 0.36 3.60 -5.55
N MET A 241 0.66 4.23 -6.68
CA MET A 241 1.00 5.66 -6.74
C MET A 241 -0.15 6.57 -6.35
N HIS A 242 -1.38 6.17 -6.67
CA HIS A 242 -2.55 6.88 -6.22
C HIS A 242 -2.62 6.94 -4.67
N HIS A 243 -2.19 5.89 -3.99
CA HIS A 243 -2.12 5.82 -2.53
C HIS A 243 -0.89 6.49 -1.90
N VAL A 244 0.13 6.84 -2.68
CA VAL A 244 1.28 7.64 -2.22
C VAL A 244 0.84 9.06 -1.86
N SER A 245 -0.05 9.64 -2.66
CA SER A 245 -0.60 10.97 -2.38
C SER A 245 -1.48 10.94 -1.14
N PRO A 246 -1.35 11.91 -0.21
CA PRO A 246 -2.16 11.95 0.99
C PRO A 246 -3.64 12.12 0.61
N PRO A 247 -4.55 11.27 1.10
CA PRO A 247 -5.96 11.41 0.80
C PRO A 247 -6.56 12.67 1.47
N PRO A 248 -7.69 13.16 0.96
CA PRO A 248 -8.44 14.22 1.62
C PRO A 248 -8.85 13.80 3.03
N ALA A 249 -8.57 14.66 4.01
CA ALA A 249 -8.97 14.47 5.38
C ALA A 249 -10.50 14.53 5.50
N SER A 250 -11.08 13.57 6.21
CA SER A 250 -12.52 13.66 6.55
C SER A 250 -12.78 14.91 7.39
N SER A 251 -13.96 15.51 7.24
CA SER A 251 -14.42 16.66 8.05
C SER A 251 -14.35 16.44 9.55
N SER A 252 -14.30 15.17 9.95
CA SER A 252 -14.32 14.72 11.33
C SER A 252 -12.92 14.52 11.94
N SER A 253 -11.84 14.67 11.17
CA SER A 253 -10.47 14.54 11.67
C SER A 253 -10.11 15.72 12.58
N GLU A 254 -9.40 15.45 13.67
CA GLU A 254 -9.01 16.47 14.64
C GLU A 254 -7.87 17.32 14.08
N CYS A 255 -8.03 18.64 14.12
CA CYS A 255 -6.95 19.58 13.79
C CYS A 255 -6.31 20.05 15.10
N SER A 256 -5.26 19.35 15.56
CA SER A 256 -4.51 19.74 16.75
C SER A 256 -3.13 20.27 16.40
N LEU A 257 -2.67 21.30 17.10
CA LEU A 257 -1.29 21.77 17.02
C LEU A 257 -0.39 20.82 17.82
N ILE A 258 0.65 20.28 17.16
CA ILE A 258 1.55 19.27 17.74
C ILE A 258 2.87 19.95 18.11
N ARG A 259 3.43 19.58 19.25
CA ARG A 259 4.77 20.03 19.64
C ARG A 259 5.82 19.31 18.79
N MET A 260 6.50 20.06 17.93
CA MET A 260 7.62 19.55 17.13
C MET A 260 8.96 19.83 17.81
N GLY A 261 9.87 18.85 17.74
CA GLY A 261 11.26 19.02 18.14
C GLY A 261 12.13 19.28 16.91
N PHE A 262 12.81 20.42 16.87
CA PHE A 262 13.79 20.73 15.82
C PHE A 262 15.19 20.38 16.35
N PRO A 263 15.78 19.24 15.92
CA PRO A 263 17.09 18.84 16.42
C PRO A 263 18.20 19.70 15.82
N GLN A 264 19.27 19.90 16.60
CA GLN A 264 20.49 20.54 16.12
C GLN A 264 21.48 19.47 15.66
N HIS A 265 22.11 19.68 14.50
CA HIS A 265 23.17 18.82 14.02
C HIS A 265 24.51 19.29 14.60
N THR A 266 25.09 18.49 15.49
CA THR A 266 26.41 18.77 16.06
C THR A 266 27.45 17.95 15.32
N ILE A 267 28.38 18.66 14.68
CA ILE A 267 29.56 18.06 14.05
C ILE A 267 30.63 18.02 15.14
N ALA A 268 30.96 16.82 15.62
CA ALA A 268 32.11 16.64 16.51
C ALA A 268 33.23 15.97 15.71
N SER A 269 34.37 16.64 15.62
CA SER A 269 35.57 16.10 14.99
C SER A 269 36.51 15.51 16.05
N LEU A 270 37.33 14.51 15.68
CA LEU A 270 38.34 13.93 16.58
C LEU A 270 39.40 14.95 17.06
N SER A 271 39.49 16.10 16.40
CA SER A 271 40.40 17.20 16.75
C SER A 271 39.86 18.14 17.84
N ASP A 272 38.57 18.07 18.17
CA ASP A 272 37.97 18.92 19.19
C ASP A 272 38.14 18.30 20.58
N GLN A 273 38.73 19.06 21.52
CA GLN A 273 38.96 18.60 22.91
C GLN A 273 37.68 18.23 23.67
N ASP A 274 36.50 18.66 23.18
CA ASP A 274 35.18 18.38 23.77
C ASP A 274 34.38 17.29 23.04
N ALA A 275 34.99 16.54 22.10
CA ALA A 275 34.31 15.48 21.37
C ALA A 275 33.99 14.27 22.27
N LYS A 276 32.80 14.27 22.88
CA LYS A 276 32.32 13.15 23.70
C LYS A 276 31.70 12.07 22.81
N PRO A 277 32.26 10.84 22.76
CA PRO A 277 31.61 9.73 22.09
C PRO A 277 30.28 9.42 22.78
N SER A 278 29.24 9.20 21.98
CA SER A 278 27.88 9.01 22.48
C SER A 278 27.20 7.94 21.65
N PHE A 279 26.49 7.04 22.31
CA PHE A 279 25.66 6.04 21.64
C PHE A 279 24.44 6.71 21.02
N SER A 280 24.12 6.36 19.77
CA SER A 280 22.85 6.76 19.18
C SER A 280 21.72 5.91 19.74
N MET A 281 20.66 6.54 20.25
CA MET A 281 19.52 5.83 20.84
C MET A 281 18.69 5.05 19.80
N VAL A 282 18.80 5.41 18.51
CA VAL A 282 18.07 4.75 17.41
C VAL A 282 18.55 3.31 17.14
N GLN A 283 19.79 2.97 17.49
CA GLN A 283 20.33 1.62 17.26
C GLN A 283 19.98 0.61 18.36
N LEU A 284 19.47 1.07 19.51
CA LEU A 284 19.02 0.18 20.59
C LEU A 284 17.76 -0.62 20.23
N GLU A 285 16.89 -0.10 19.36
CA GLU A 285 15.66 -0.79 18.92
C GLU A 285 15.90 -1.84 17.82
N ASN A 286 17.05 -1.82 17.15
CA ASN A 286 17.27 -2.61 15.93
C ASN A 286 18.08 -3.91 16.11
N ASN A 287 18.42 -4.33 17.33
CA ASN A 287 19.28 -5.50 17.59
C ASN A 287 20.60 -5.51 16.76
N SER A 288 20.98 -4.37 16.20
CA SER A 288 22.25 -4.13 15.54
C SER A 288 23.24 -3.60 16.57
N GLU A 289 24.52 -3.96 16.43
CA GLU A 289 25.57 -3.51 17.34
C GLU A 289 25.48 -2.00 17.60
N PRO A 290 25.57 -1.54 18.87
CA PRO A 290 25.47 -0.13 19.21
C PRO A 290 26.62 0.63 18.55
N GLY A 291 26.31 1.41 17.52
CA GLY A 291 27.29 2.20 16.80
C GLY A 291 27.71 3.40 17.65
N LEU A 292 29.00 3.45 18.00
CA LEU A 292 29.60 4.65 18.56
C LEU A 292 29.75 5.69 17.45
N THR A 293 29.10 6.84 17.60
CA THR A 293 29.22 7.96 16.66
C THR A 293 29.69 9.20 17.40
N LEU A 294 30.47 10.06 16.74
CA LEU A 294 31.02 11.29 17.33
C LEU A 294 30.08 12.48 17.13
N GLY A 295 29.56 12.70 15.91
CA GLY A 295 28.56 13.73 15.60
C GLY A 295 27.16 13.15 15.39
N GLY A 296 26.12 13.99 15.41
CA GLY A 296 24.74 13.58 15.16
C GLY A 296 23.70 14.65 15.51
N TYR A 297 22.42 14.26 15.42
CA TYR A 297 21.28 15.11 15.75
C TYR A 297 20.93 14.97 17.23
N PHE A 298 20.71 16.07 17.92
CA PHE A 298 20.31 16.05 19.33
C PHE A 298 18.86 16.48 19.51
N CYS A 299 18.09 15.68 20.25
CA CYS A 299 16.71 16.00 20.57
C CYS A 299 16.64 17.16 21.58
N PRO A 300 15.86 18.23 21.32
CA PRO A 300 15.79 19.38 22.22
C PRO A 300 15.11 19.07 23.57
N GLN A 301 14.33 17.97 23.66
CA GLN A 301 13.57 17.63 24.87
C GLN A 301 14.34 16.68 25.79
N CYS A 302 14.77 15.52 25.29
CA CYS A 302 15.46 14.52 26.09
C CYS A 302 17.00 14.63 26.01
N ARG A 303 17.53 15.50 25.14
CA ARG A 303 18.98 15.62 24.84
C ARG A 303 19.63 14.32 24.38
N ALA A 304 18.82 13.34 23.97
CA ALA A 304 19.30 12.12 23.33
C ALA A 304 19.90 12.45 21.96
N LYS A 305 20.88 11.63 21.59
CA LYS A 305 21.49 11.60 20.26
C LYS A 305 20.92 10.45 19.43
#